data_AF-A0A3C1S9J7-F1
#
_entry.id   AF-A0A3C1S9J7-F1
#
_cell.length_a   1.000
_cell.length_b   1.000
_cell.length_c   1.000
_cell.angle_alpha   90.00
_cell.angle_beta   90.00
_cell.angle_gamma   90.00
#
_symmetry.space_group_name_H-M   'P 1'
#
loop_
_entity.id
_entity.type
_entity.pdbx_description
1 polymer ?
#
loop_
_entity_poly.entity_id
_entity_poly.type
_entity_poly.pdbx_seq_one_letter_code
_entity_poly.pdbx_strand_id
1 'polypeptide(L)' 'MRINFKQEELIRDFFCDVKKRFPEVEFLNVTESPENPEDLWINMTEPETEEREDELIELAGDKTTDILLNYGYYIQDLRT' A
#
# COMPACT_ATOMS: atom_id res chain seq x y z
N MET A 1 8.19 -5.37 -14.28
CA MET A 1 8.29 -5.12 -12.83
C MET A 1 9.50 -5.79 -12.23
N ARG A 2 10.51 -5.01 -11.81
CA ARG A 2 11.63 -5.52 -11.04
C ARG A 2 11.65 -4.84 -9.66
N ILE A 3 10.88 -5.39 -8.74
CA ILE A 3 10.88 -4.94 -7.33
C ILE A 3 12.25 -5.26 -6.74
N ASN A 4 12.86 -4.29 -6.06
CA ASN A 4 14.12 -4.50 -5.35
C ASN A 4 13.89 -5.02 -3.93
N PHE A 5 14.94 -5.55 -3.30
CA PHE A 5 14.86 -6.13 -1.96
C PHE A 5 14.24 -5.18 -0.91
N LYS A 6 14.55 -3.87 -0.99
CA LYS A 6 14.01 -2.90 -0.03
C LYS A 6 12.54 -2.60 -0.28
N GLN A 7 12.11 -2.50 -1.54
CA GLN A 7 10.70 -2.36 -1.89
C GLN A 7 9.89 -3.59 -1.42
N GLU A 8 10.42 -4.81 -1.58
CA GLU A 8 9.75 -6.03 -1.07
C GLU A 8 9.58 -6.01 0.45
N GLU A 9 10.60 -5.57 1.20
CA GLU A 9 10.54 -5.40 2.65
C GLU A 9 9.46 -4.38 3.04
N LEU A 10 9.48 -3.21 2.41
CA LEU A 10 8.52 -2.13 2.72
C LEU A 10 7.07 -2.51 2.39
N ILE A 11 6.84 -3.22 1.28
CA ILE A 11 5.51 -3.73 0.93
C ILE A 11 5.02 -4.75 1.97
N ARG A 12 5.89 -5.62 2.47
CA ARG A 12 5.54 -6.58 3.53
C ARG A 12 5.20 -5.89 4.84
N ASP A 13 6.01 -4.92 5.25
CA ASP A 13 5.78 -4.16 6.48
C ASP A 13 4.47 -3.37 6.39
N PHE A 14 4.22 -2.72 5.25
CA PHE A 14 2.96 -2.06 4.95
C PHE A 14 1.78 -3.01 5.13
N PHE A 15 1.82 -4.19 4.49
CA PHE A 15 0.75 -5.19 4.61
C PHE A 15 0.55 -5.68 6.05
N CYS A 16 1.64 -5.96 6.77
CA CYS A 16 1.57 -6.39 8.16
C CYS A 16 0.87 -5.36 9.04
N ASP A 17 1.12 -4.08 8.82
CA ASP A 17 0.49 -3.03 9.62
C ASP A 17 -0.96 -2.77 9.21
N VAL A 18 -1.29 -2.84 7.92
CA VAL A 18 -2.69 -2.81 7.45
C VAL A 18 -3.47 -3.97 8.06
N LYS A 19 -2.99 -5.21 7.96
CA LYS A 19 -3.70 -6.39 8.51
C LYS A 19 -3.87 -6.37 10.02
N LYS A 20 -2.98 -5.71 10.77
CA LYS A 20 -3.14 -5.57 12.23
C LYS A 20 -4.36 -4.74 12.60
N ARG A 21 -4.70 -3.72 11.80
CA ARG A 21 -5.83 -2.80 12.07
C ARG A 21 -7.08 -3.16 11.26
N PHE A 22 -6.90 -3.71 10.07
CA PHE A 22 -7.95 -4.08 9.12
C PHE A 22 -7.81 -5.56 8.75
N PRO A 23 -8.16 -6.48 9.66
CA PRO A 23 -8.03 -7.92 9.41
C PRO A 23 -8.88 -8.40 8.22
N GLU A 24 -9.96 -7.69 7.89
CA GLU A 24 -10.83 -7.95 6.73
C GLU A 24 -10.26 -7.51 5.38
N VAL A 25 -9.27 -6.62 5.35
CA VAL A 25 -8.66 -6.13 4.09
C VAL A 25 -7.73 -7.19 3.53
N GLU A 26 -8.01 -7.70 2.34
CA GLU A 26 -7.19 -8.71 1.66
C GLU A 26 -6.21 -8.07 0.67
N PHE A 27 -4.98 -8.58 0.64
CA PHE A 27 -4.00 -8.17 -0.35
C PHE A 27 -4.18 -8.97 -1.64
N LEU A 28 -4.25 -8.27 -2.77
CA LEU A 28 -4.50 -8.88 -4.08
C LEU A 28 -3.20 -9.09 -4.84
N ASN A 29 -2.46 -8.01 -5.12
CA ASN A 29 -1.18 -8.04 -5.81
C ASN A 29 -0.45 -6.68 -5.72
N VAL A 30 0.78 -6.62 -6.25
CA VAL A 30 1.46 -5.36 -6.56
C VAL A 30 1.64 -5.27 -8.07
N THR A 31 1.35 -4.10 -8.63
CA THR A 31 1.54 -3.78 -10.05
C THR A 31 2.38 -2.53 -10.23
N GLU A 32 2.89 -2.30 -11.44
CA GLU A 32 3.43 -1.00 -11.83
C GLU A 32 2.28 0.01 -11.97
N SER A 33 2.55 1.28 -11.65
CA SER A 33 1.61 2.36 -11.96
C SER A 33 1.44 2.48 -13.48
N PRO A 34 0.22 2.63 -13.99
CA PRO A 34 -0.02 2.93 -15.40
C PRO A 34 0.54 4.29 -15.82
N GLU A 35 0.78 5.20 -14.87
CA GLU A 35 1.31 6.55 -15.14
C GLU A 35 2.85 6.55 -15.21
N ASN A 36 3.50 5.76 -14.35
CA ASN A 36 4.94 5.66 -14.25
C ASN A 36 5.37 4.23 -13.87
N PRO A 37 6.05 3.48 -14.76
CA PRO A 37 6.46 2.10 -14.49
C PRO A 37 7.46 1.93 -13.34
N GLU A 38 8.12 3.00 -12.91
CA GLU A 38 9.02 2.97 -11.74
C GLU A 38 8.27 3.02 -10.40
N ASP A 39 7.00 3.40 -10.43
CA ASP A 39 6.13 3.51 -9.27
C ASP A 39 5.31 2.22 -9.08
N LEU A 40 5.03 1.88 -7.82
CA LEU A 40 4.33 0.64 -7.48
C LEU A 40 2.94 0.92 -6.91
N TRP A 41 1.97 0.11 -7.31
CA TRP A 41 0.61 0.10 -6.79
C TRP A 41 0.36 -1.17 -5.99
N ILE A 42 -0.02 -1.02 -4.73
CA ILE A 42 -0.43 -2.10 -3.84
C ILE A 42 -1.95 -2.23 -3.95
N ASN A 43 -2.43 -3.32 -4.52
CA ASN A 43 -3.85 -3.58 -4.69
C ASN A 43 -4.41 -4.36 -3.50
N MET A 44 -5.46 -3.83 -2.86
CA MET A 44 -6.13 -4.45 -1.72
C MET A 44 -7.64 -4.24 -1.75
N THR A 45 -8.39 -5.07 -1.04
CA THR A 45 -9.84 -4.93 -0.94
C THR A 45 -10.24 -3.79 -0.02
N GLU A 46 -11.37 -3.16 -0.29
CA GLU A 46 -11.94 -2.12 0.57
C GLU A 46 -12.69 -2.72 1.79
N PRO A 47 -12.66 -2.05 2.95
CA PRO A 47 -13.58 -2.36 4.05
C PRO A 47 -15.04 -2.12 3.66
N GLU A 48 -15.98 -2.84 4.29
CA GLU A 48 -17.41 -2.74 3.95
C GLU A 48 -18.07 -1.39 4.31
N THR A 49 -17.46 -0.59 5.17
CA THR A 49 -18.04 0.65 5.70
C THR A 49 -17.15 1.83 5.40
N GLU A 50 -17.75 2.95 5.02
CA GLU A 50 -17.05 4.22 4.72
C GLU A 50 -16.14 4.66 5.86
N GLU A 51 -16.56 4.57 7.13
CA GLU A 51 -15.72 4.94 8.28
C GLU A 51 -14.41 4.14 8.34
N ARG A 52 -14.46 2.84 8.02
CA ARG A 52 -13.28 1.97 8.00
C ARG A 52 -12.42 2.22 6.77
N GLU A 53 -13.05 2.58 5.64
CA GLU A 53 -12.33 3.02 4.45
C GLU A 53 -11.54 4.30 4.72
N ASP A 54 -12.15 5.30 5.35
CA ASP A 54 -11.49 6.54 5.76
C ASP A 54 -10.29 6.28 6.67
N GLU A 55 -10.44 5.41 7.68
CA GLU A 55 -9.32 5.03 8.54
C GLU A 55 -8.20 4.28 7.79
N LEU A 56 -8.56 3.47 6.80
CA LEU A 56 -7.58 2.76 5.96
C LEU A 56 -6.82 3.75 5.07
N ILE A 57 -7.53 4.73 4.49
CA ILE A 57 -6.95 5.82 3.70
C ILE A 57 -5.90 6.56 4.53
N GLU A 58 -6.25 6.95 5.76
CA GLU A 58 -5.32 7.67 6.64
C GLU A 58 -4.07 6.85 6.94
N LEU A 59 -4.24 5.58 7.35
CA LEU A 59 -3.11 4.70 7.66
C LEU A 59 -2.21 4.45 6.44
N ALA A 60 -2.81 4.14 5.30
CA ALA A 60 -2.08 3.85 4.07
C ALA A 60 -1.36 5.09 3.55
N GLY A 61 -2.01 6.26 3.60
CA GLY A 61 -1.43 7.56 3.24
C GLY A 61 -0.23 7.94 4.09
N ASP A 62 -0.32 7.78 5.41
CA ASP A 62 0.81 8.03 6.32
C ASP A 62 2.01 7.14 5.99
N LYS A 63 1.77 5.83 5.80
CA LYS A 63 2.84 4.86 5.52
C LYS A 63 3.49 5.07 4.17
N THR A 64 2.70 5.31 3.12
CA THR A 64 3.22 5.56 1.77
C THR A 64 4.00 6.87 1.74
N THR A 65 3.57 7.89 2.48
CA THR A 65 4.32 9.14 2.67
C THR A 65 5.64 8.89 3.40
N ASP A 66 5.65 8.11 4.48
CA ASP A 66 6.88 7.73 5.19
C ASP A 66 7.84 6.96 4.28
N ILE A 67 7.33 6.06 3.43
CA ILE A 67 8.13 5.32 2.45
C ILE A 67 8.79 6.29 1.46
N LEU A 68 8.03 7.25 0.95
CA LEU A 68 8.54 8.26 0.02
C LEU A 68 9.63 9.13 0.68
N LEU A 69 9.37 9.66 1.88
CA LEU A 69 10.29 10.58 2.54
C LEU A 69 11.57 9.90 3.01
N ASN A 70 11.50 8.66 3.50
CA ASN A 70 12.65 7.97 4.07
C ASN A 70 13.46 7.17 3.05
N TYR A 71 12.83 6.69 1.98
CA TYR A 71 13.46 5.77 1.02
C TYR A 71 13.39 6.24 -0.44
N GLY A 72 12.61 7.27 -0.76
CA GLY A 72 12.47 7.80 -2.11
C GLY A 72 11.64 6.92 -3.06
N TYR A 73 10.93 5.91 -2.54
CA TYR A 73 10.05 5.08 -3.34
C TYR A 73 8.64 5.65 -3.36
N TYR A 74 8.10 5.80 -4.56
CA TYR A 74 6.70 6.16 -4.72
C TYR A 74 5.87 4.88 -4.80
N ILE A 75 5.09 4.65 -3.75
CA ILE A 75 4.19 3.50 -3.62
C ILE A 75 2.81 4.05 -3.29
N GLN A 76 1.80 3.64 -4.04
CA GLN A 76 0.41 4.02 -3.79
C GLN A 76 -0.41 2.77 -3.44
N ASP A 77 -1.42 2.93 -2.60
CA ASP A 77 -2.45 1.93 -2.45
C ASP A 77 -3.57 2.18 -3.48
N LEU A 78 -3.96 1.12 -4.20
CA LEU A 78 -5.16 1.10 -5.00
C LEU A 78 -6.15 0.13 -4.35
N ARG A 79 -7.37 0.60 -4.21
CA ARG A 79 -8.42 -0.11 -3.49
C ARG A 79 -9.57 -0.41 -4.46
N THR A 80 -10.07 -1.65 -4.41
CA THR A 80 -11.06 -2.20 -5.35
C THR A 80 -11.97 -3.22 -4.71
#